data_AF-A0A6G7Z9I3-F1
#
_entry.id   AF-A0A6G7Z9I3-F1
#
_cell.length_a   1.000
_cell.length_b   1.000
_cell.length_c   1.000
_cell.angle_alpha   90.00
_cell.angle_beta   90.00
_cell.angle_gamma   90.00
#
_symmetry.space_group_name_H-M   'P 1'
#
loop_
_entity.id
_entity.type
_entity.pdbx_description
1 polymer ?
#
loop_
_entity_poly.entity_id
_entity_poly.type
_entity_poly.pdbx_seq_one_letter_code
_entity_poly.pdbx_strand_id
1 'polypeptide(L)'
;MVSPLKFVILGFSILALLGWLLGYYIKMRKEETIVKGVMWGVLSYFLMNIIFAVAQIPFGDITKMTFGPQYGMIWGIMSAVAFTLASIIVVPIAYKKFKFTKWTTTHLSFGLMIFFVASTLSTLTNIFMFGFAINKGTAATVLNPSFTPEQVANLVNEVVNNPNFYYANILLSRIYEYIIYTAGFALIIRGVREDKLLPNAAIALVLVFINVAITGLLFNLNMPILTEILRFAFAAFVGFKLYQELFTKKA
;
A
#
# COMPACT_ATOMS: atom_id res chain seq x y z
N MET A 1 0.43 30.07 -6.75
CA MET A 1 -0.96 29.74 -6.35
C MET A 1 -1.21 28.27 -6.68
N VAL A 2 -1.79 27.50 -5.77
CA VAL A 2 -2.14 26.09 -5.98
C VAL A 2 -3.44 26.02 -6.79
N SER A 3 -3.45 25.24 -7.87
CA SER A 3 -4.58 25.21 -8.80
C SER A 3 -5.84 24.54 -8.19
N PRO A 4 -7.06 24.99 -8.53
CA PRO A 4 -8.30 24.37 -8.06
C PRO A 4 -8.41 22.87 -8.38
N LEU A 5 -7.91 22.46 -9.56
CA LEU A 5 -7.92 21.07 -10.00
C LEU A 5 -7.11 20.16 -9.05
N LYS A 6 -6.01 20.64 -8.45
CA LYS A 6 -5.26 19.89 -7.44
C LYS A 6 -6.09 19.60 -6.21
N PHE A 7 -6.85 20.58 -5.71
CA PHE A 7 -7.71 20.38 -4.54
C PHE A 7 -8.84 19.40 -4.82
N VAL A 8 -9.42 19.43 -6.02
CA VAL A 8 -10.45 18.46 -6.41
C VAL A 8 -9.89 17.03 -6.38
N ILE A 9 -8.69 16.82 -6.96
CA ILE A 9 -8.06 15.49 -6.99
C ILE A 9 -7.64 15.05 -5.57
N LEU A 10 -7.05 15.94 -4.77
CA LEU A 10 -6.69 15.65 -3.37
C LEU A 10 -7.92 15.28 -2.55
N GLY A 11 -8.98 16.09 -2.62
CA GLY A 11 -10.25 15.85 -1.93
C GLY A 11 -10.89 14.53 -2.36
N PHE A 12 -10.91 14.23 -3.65
CA PHE A 12 -11.38 12.96 -4.17
C PHE A 12 -10.55 11.79 -3.63
N SER A 13 -9.21 11.87 -3.65
CA SER A 13 -8.33 10.82 -3.12
C SER A 13 -8.57 10.55 -1.64
N ILE A 14 -8.73 11.60 -0.82
CA ILE A 14 -9.06 11.48 0.60
C ILE A 14 -10.42 10.79 0.78
N LEU A 15 -11.46 11.27 0.10
CA LEU A 15 -12.81 10.72 0.19
C LEU A 15 -12.88 9.27 -0.31
N ALA A 16 -12.14 8.92 -1.36
CA ALA A 16 -12.07 7.56 -1.89
C ALA A 16 -11.44 6.59 -0.89
N LEU A 17 -10.34 6.97 -0.22
CA LEU A 17 -9.70 6.16 0.81
C LEU A 17 -10.59 5.99 2.05
N LEU A 18 -11.23 7.07 2.53
CA LEU A 18 -12.19 6.99 3.63
C LEU A 18 -13.41 6.14 3.25
N GLY A 19 -13.94 6.34 2.05
CA GLY A 19 -15.04 5.57 1.50
C GLY A 19 -14.71 4.08 1.39
N TRP A 20 -13.47 3.73 1.04
CA TRP A 20 -13.00 2.34 1.03
C TRP A 20 -12.99 1.73 2.44
N LEU A 21 -12.45 2.43 3.45
CA LEU A 21 -12.46 1.97 4.85
C LEU A 21 -13.88 1.76 5.38
N LEU A 22 -14.74 2.77 5.20
CA LEU A 22 -16.13 2.74 5.67
C LEU A 22 -16.97 1.72 4.90
N GLY A 23 -16.83 1.68 3.59
CA GLY A 23 -17.54 0.75 2.71
C GLY A 23 -17.19 -0.70 3.03
N TYR A 24 -15.92 -0.99 3.31
CA TYR A 24 -15.50 -2.30 3.78
C TYR A 24 -16.20 -2.68 5.09
N TYR A 25 -16.18 -1.81 6.09
CA TYR A 25 -16.83 -2.07 7.39
C TYR A 25 -18.33 -2.31 7.22
N ILE A 26 -19.04 -1.44 6.50
CA ILE A 26 -20.48 -1.58 6.25
C ILE A 26 -20.83 -2.92 5.61
N LYS A 27 -20.04 -3.34 4.61
CA LYS A 27 -20.25 -4.59 3.88
C LYS A 27 -19.95 -5.82 4.74
N MET A 28 -18.88 -5.78 5.52
CA MET A 28 -18.32 -6.96 6.20
C MET A 28 -18.71 -7.07 7.68
N ARG A 29 -19.39 -6.09 8.29
CA ARG A 29 -19.72 -6.08 9.74
C ARG A 29 -20.49 -7.31 10.26
N LYS A 30 -21.17 -8.05 9.38
CA LYS A 30 -21.92 -9.26 9.73
C LYS A 30 -21.09 -10.55 9.61
N GLU A 31 -19.87 -10.48 9.07
CA GLU A 31 -19.00 -11.64 8.93
C GLU A 31 -18.34 -11.98 10.27
N GLU A 32 -18.57 -13.20 10.76
CA GLU A 32 -18.08 -13.65 12.08
C GLU A 32 -16.54 -13.59 12.20
N THR A 33 -15.84 -13.76 11.08
CA THR A 33 -14.37 -13.78 11.03
C THR A 33 -13.73 -12.40 10.88
N ILE A 34 -14.51 -11.32 10.76
CA ILE A 34 -13.96 -9.99 10.45
C ILE A 34 -12.92 -9.55 11.49
N VAL A 35 -13.25 -9.61 12.79
CA VAL A 35 -12.36 -9.14 13.86
C VAL A 35 -11.07 -9.93 13.88
N LYS A 36 -11.16 -11.26 13.89
CA LYS A 36 -9.98 -12.14 13.91
C LYS A 36 -9.12 -11.94 12.66
N GLY A 37 -9.72 -11.93 11.47
CA GLY A 37 -8.99 -11.74 10.21
C GLY A 37 -8.28 -10.39 10.15
N VAL A 38 -8.95 -9.31 10.56
CA VAL A 38 -8.35 -7.97 10.60
C VAL A 38 -7.21 -7.91 11.62
N MET A 39 -7.38 -8.48 12.82
CA MET A 39 -6.32 -8.52 13.83
C MET A 39 -5.06 -9.25 13.34
N TRP A 40 -5.22 -10.40 12.68
CA TRP A 40 -4.08 -11.12 12.11
C TRP A 40 -3.44 -10.34 10.95
N GLY A 41 -4.22 -9.60 10.15
CA GLY A 41 -3.70 -8.68 9.15
C GLY A 41 -2.87 -7.55 9.74
N VAL A 42 -3.34 -6.97 10.85
CA VAL A 42 -2.60 -5.97 11.63
C VAL A 42 -1.30 -6.56 12.18
N LEU A 43 -1.33 -7.80 12.70
CA LEU A 43 -0.10 -8.46 13.14
C LEU A 43 0.88 -8.67 11.99
N SER A 44 0.40 -9.08 10.82
CA SER A 44 1.23 -9.17 9.61
C SER A 44 1.87 -7.84 9.25
N TYR A 45 1.18 -6.71 9.45
CA TYR A 45 1.76 -5.38 9.23
C TYR A 45 2.91 -5.10 10.18
N PHE A 46 2.74 -5.30 11.49
CA PHE A 46 3.81 -5.07 12.45
C PHE A 46 5.02 -5.98 12.20
N LEU A 47 4.77 -7.26 11.94
CA LEU A 47 5.83 -8.22 11.65
C LEU A 47 6.54 -7.88 10.33
N MET A 48 5.81 -7.46 9.30
CA MET A 48 6.39 -6.96 8.06
C MET A 48 7.30 -5.77 8.33
N ASN A 49 6.89 -4.79 9.14
CA ASN A 49 7.73 -3.63 9.44
C ASN A 49 8.99 -4.00 10.23
N ILE A 50 8.91 -4.95 11.17
CA ILE A 50 10.08 -5.45 11.90
C ILE A 50 11.05 -6.14 10.93
N ILE A 51 10.55 -7.05 10.09
CA ILE A 51 11.39 -7.78 9.12
C ILE A 51 12.00 -6.80 8.11
N PHE A 52 11.22 -5.83 7.65
CA PHE A 52 11.71 -4.76 6.79
C PHE A 52 12.84 -3.99 7.48
N ALA A 53 12.66 -3.55 8.73
CA ALA A 53 13.67 -2.82 9.48
C ALA A 53 14.98 -3.60 9.65
N VAL A 54 14.90 -4.92 9.86
CA VAL A 54 16.09 -5.79 9.93
C VAL A 54 16.73 -5.97 8.55
N ALA A 55 15.93 -6.17 7.51
CA ALA A 55 16.43 -6.42 6.16
C ALA A 55 17.11 -5.19 5.52
N GLN A 56 16.88 -3.96 6.02
CA GLN A 56 17.56 -2.75 5.49
C GLN A 56 18.94 -2.54 6.09
N ILE A 57 19.28 -3.19 7.20
CA ILE A 57 20.56 -3.01 7.90
C ILE A 57 21.77 -3.10 6.94
N PRO A 58 21.87 -4.08 6.01
CA PRO A 58 23.00 -4.17 5.08
C PRO A 58 23.06 -3.04 4.04
N PHE A 59 21.93 -2.36 3.79
CA PHE A 59 21.80 -1.32 2.77
C PHE A 59 21.90 0.10 3.36
N GLY A 60 21.91 0.24 4.68
CA GLY A 60 21.85 1.53 5.36
C GLY A 60 20.45 2.16 5.31
N ASP A 61 20.36 3.45 5.60
CA ASP A 61 19.09 4.18 5.58
C ASP A 61 18.64 4.43 4.14
N ILE A 62 17.78 3.54 3.64
CA ILE A 62 17.27 3.58 2.26
C ILE A 62 16.47 4.86 2.01
N THR A 63 15.92 5.49 3.05
CA THR A 63 15.20 6.76 2.91
C THR A 63 16.10 7.93 2.50
N LYS A 64 17.42 7.79 2.68
CA LYS A 64 18.44 8.77 2.28
C LYS A 64 19.07 8.45 0.92
N MET A 65 18.71 7.33 0.29
CA MET A 65 19.18 7.02 -1.06
C MET A 65 18.50 7.94 -2.07
N THR A 66 19.26 8.42 -3.04
CA THR A 66 18.71 9.16 -4.17
C THR A 66 17.66 8.30 -4.87
N PHE A 67 16.48 8.88 -5.12
CA PHE A 67 15.41 8.22 -5.86
C PHE A 67 15.95 7.79 -7.23
N GLY A 68 15.99 6.48 -7.46
CA GLY A 68 16.72 5.85 -8.58
C GLY A 68 16.30 4.39 -8.79
N PRO A 69 16.70 3.75 -9.89
CA PRO A 69 16.32 2.36 -10.17
C PRO A 69 16.75 1.41 -9.05
N GLN A 70 17.92 1.68 -8.46
CA GLN A 70 18.47 0.95 -7.32
C GLN A 70 17.59 1.09 -6.07
N TYR A 71 17.14 2.31 -5.74
CA TYR A 71 16.19 2.54 -4.65
C TYR A 71 14.91 1.72 -4.84
N GLY A 72 14.34 1.77 -6.05
CA GLY A 72 13.14 1.01 -6.42
C GLY A 72 13.29 -0.50 -6.27
N MET A 73 14.41 -1.04 -6.73
CA MET A 73 14.70 -2.47 -6.65
C MET A 73 14.96 -2.92 -5.20
N ILE A 74 15.77 -2.18 -4.45
CA ILE A 74 16.09 -2.52 -3.05
C ILE A 74 14.81 -2.46 -2.21
N TRP A 75 14.06 -1.36 -2.30
CA TRP A 75 12.77 -1.20 -1.61
C TRP A 75 11.77 -2.29 -2.00
N GLY A 76 11.76 -2.69 -3.27
CA GLY A 76 10.94 -3.78 -3.78
C GLY A 76 11.31 -5.14 -3.20
N ILE A 77 12.59 -5.51 -3.22
CA ILE A 77 13.10 -6.77 -2.65
C ILE A 77 12.72 -6.83 -1.17
N MET A 78 13.00 -5.76 -0.46
CA MET A 78 12.75 -5.67 0.97
C MET A 78 11.28 -5.78 1.33
N SER A 79 10.41 -5.05 0.63
CA SER A 79 8.96 -5.11 0.84
C SER A 79 8.42 -6.51 0.55
N ALA A 80 8.92 -7.16 -0.51
CA ALA A 80 8.51 -8.50 -0.89
C ALA A 80 8.94 -9.56 0.12
N VAL A 81 10.20 -9.52 0.57
CA VAL A 81 10.74 -10.41 1.60
C VAL A 81 9.99 -10.21 2.92
N ALA A 82 9.83 -8.96 3.35
CA ALA A 82 9.16 -8.62 4.59
C ALA A 82 7.71 -9.10 4.62
N PHE A 83 6.94 -8.80 3.58
CA PHE A 83 5.56 -9.27 3.47
C PHE A 83 5.48 -10.81 3.45
N THR A 84 6.32 -11.45 2.63
CA THR A 84 6.26 -12.90 2.42
C THR A 84 6.61 -13.65 3.70
N LEU A 85 7.71 -13.28 4.37
CA LEU A 85 8.11 -13.88 5.64
C LEU A 85 7.08 -13.62 6.74
N ALA A 86 6.57 -12.39 6.85
CA ALA A 86 5.51 -12.07 7.81
C ALA A 86 4.25 -12.94 7.58
N SER A 87 3.88 -13.15 6.32
CA SER A 87 2.72 -13.95 5.94
C SER A 87 2.93 -15.45 6.18
N ILE A 88 4.12 -15.98 5.87
CA ILE A 88 4.51 -17.37 6.18
C ILE A 88 4.46 -17.65 7.68
N ILE A 89 4.78 -16.66 8.52
CA ILE A 89 4.71 -16.82 9.97
C ILE A 89 3.25 -16.73 10.45
N VAL A 90 2.54 -15.67 10.05
CA VAL A 90 1.21 -15.35 10.58
C VAL A 90 0.14 -16.31 10.08
N VAL A 91 0.09 -16.60 8.78
CA VAL A 91 -1.03 -17.34 8.17
C VAL A 91 -1.16 -18.77 8.69
N PRO A 92 -0.09 -19.58 8.84
CA PRO A 92 -0.21 -20.92 9.41
C PRO A 92 -0.68 -20.92 10.86
N ILE A 93 -0.27 -19.92 11.65
CA ILE A 93 -0.72 -19.78 13.05
C ILE A 93 -2.21 -19.41 13.07
N ALA A 94 -2.60 -18.40 12.28
CA ALA A 94 -3.98 -17.99 12.11
C ALA A 94 -4.87 -19.17 11.68
N TYR A 95 -4.43 -19.96 10.70
CA TYR A 95 -5.13 -21.13 10.17
C TYR A 95 -5.43 -22.19 11.25
N LYS A 96 -4.54 -22.35 12.24
CA LYS A 96 -4.76 -23.24 13.38
C LYS A 96 -5.68 -22.66 14.46
N LYS A 97 -5.86 -21.33 14.50
CA LYS A 97 -6.56 -20.63 15.60
C LYS A 97 -8.02 -20.29 15.31
N PHE A 98 -8.43 -20.22 14.04
CA PHE A 98 -9.85 -20.00 13.69
C PHE A 98 -10.21 -20.56 12.32
N LYS A 99 -11.52 -20.75 12.09
CA LYS A 99 -12.05 -21.28 10.84
C LYS A 99 -11.94 -20.22 9.72
N PHE A 100 -11.27 -20.58 8.62
CA PHE A 100 -11.12 -19.70 7.47
C PHE A 100 -12.40 -19.73 6.61
N THR A 101 -12.98 -18.56 6.39
CA THR A 101 -14.06 -18.32 5.42
C THR A 101 -13.51 -17.82 4.09
N LYS A 102 -14.37 -17.71 3.07
CA LYS A 102 -14.04 -17.12 1.76
C LYS A 102 -13.54 -15.67 1.83
N TRP A 103 -13.86 -14.95 2.92
CA TRP A 103 -13.47 -13.55 3.13
C TRP A 103 -12.21 -13.38 3.98
N THR A 104 -11.65 -14.47 4.52
CA THR A 104 -10.49 -14.40 5.42
C THR A 104 -9.32 -13.67 4.78
N THR A 105 -9.04 -13.97 3.50
CA THR A 105 -8.00 -13.27 2.74
C THR A 105 -8.25 -11.77 2.68
N THR A 106 -9.49 -11.37 2.39
CA THR A 106 -9.90 -9.97 2.34
C THR A 106 -9.74 -9.30 3.71
N HIS A 107 -10.06 -10.00 4.80
CA HIS A 107 -9.90 -9.48 6.17
C HIS A 107 -8.43 -9.29 6.56
N LEU A 108 -7.57 -10.25 6.23
CA LEU A 108 -6.12 -10.15 6.44
C LEU A 108 -5.53 -8.96 5.68
N SER A 109 -5.85 -8.84 4.39
CA SER A 109 -5.40 -7.72 3.57
C SER A 109 -5.89 -6.37 4.09
N PHE A 110 -7.15 -6.29 4.52
CA PHE A 110 -7.70 -5.05 5.07
C PHE A 110 -6.97 -4.66 6.36
N GLY A 111 -6.75 -5.60 7.26
CA GLY A 111 -5.98 -5.37 8.48
C GLY A 111 -4.55 -4.89 8.21
N LEU A 112 -3.87 -5.51 7.23
CA LEU A 112 -2.55 -5.07 6.79
C LEU A 112 -2.59 -3.64 6.23
N MET A 113 -3.59 -3.33 5.40
CA MET A 113 -3.67 -2.08 4.65
C MET A 113 -4.20 -0.88 5.45
N ILE A 114 -4.85 -1.08 6.60
CA ILE A 114 -5.36 0.02 7.44
C ILE A 114 -4.27 1.03 7.75
N PHE A 115 -3.07 0.60 8.13
CA PHE A 115 -1.98 1.52 8.49
C PHE A 115 -1.35 2.20 7.27
N PHE A 116 -1.24 1.49 6.14
CA PHE A 116 -0.82 2.11 4.88
C PHE A 116 -1.79 3.21 4.42
N VAL A 117 -3.09 2.96 4.56
CA VAL A 117 -4.12 3.94 4.21
C VAL A 117 -4.19 5.08 5.22
N ALA A 118 -4.07 4.81 6.53
CA ALA A 118 -4.03 5.86 7.56
C ALA A 118 -2.83 6.80 7.37
N SER A 119 -1.64 6.25 7.10
CA SER A 119 -0.45 7.03 6.78
C SER A 119 -0.66 7.90 5.53
N THR A 120 -1.24 7.32 4.48
CA THR A 120 -1.55 8.04 3.23
C THR A 120 -2.58 9.15 3.45
N LEU A 121 -3.64 8.89 4.21
CA LEU A 121 -4.65 9.89 4.56
C LEU A 121 -4.05 11.06 5.33
N SER A 122 -3.15 10.78 6.28
CA SER A 122 -2.43 11.82 7.03
C SER A 122 -1.62 12.71 6.07
N THR A 123 -0.82 12.11 5.20
CA THR A 123 -0.02 12.85 4.20
C THR A 123 -0.88 13.70 3.27
N LEU A 124 -1.93 13.13 2.67
CA LEU A 124 -2.81 13.84 1.74
C LEU A 124 -3.58 14.98 2.43
N THR A 125 -4.04 14.76 3.67
CA THR A 125 -4.74 15.79 4.45
C THR A 125 -3.80 16.94 4.79
N ASN A 126 -2.56 16.65 5.19
CA ASN A 126 -1.55 17.67 5.45
C ASN A 126 -1.26 18.52 4.20
N ILE A 127 -1.07 17.87 3.04
CA ILE A 127 -0.88 18.55 1.75
C ILE A 127 -2.09 19.43 1.41
N PHE A 128 -3.30 18.92 1.60
CA PHE A 128 -4.54 19.63 1.32
C PHE A 128 -4.67 20.89 2.19
N MET A 129 -4.53 20.76 3.52
CA MET A 129 -4.60 21.90 4.44
C MET A 129 -3.51 22.94 4.14
N PHE A 130 -2.28 22.49 3.89
CA PHE A 130 -1.17 23.38 3.60
C PHE A 130 -1.37 24.13 2.27
N GLY A 131 -1.91 23.47 1.25
CA GLY A 131 -2.29 24.13 -0.01
C GLY A 131 -3.32 25.25 0.20
N PHE A 132 -4.34 25.03 1.05
CA PHE A 132 -5.31 26.08 1.39
C PHE A 132 -4.63 27.28 2.07
N ALA A 133 -3.71 27.01 3.00
CA ALA A 133 -2.99 28.05 3.71
C ALA A 133 -2.08 28.87 2.78
N ILE A 134 -1.41 28.24 1.79
CA ILE A 134 -0.66 28.93 0.74
C ILE A 134 -1.58 29.87 -0.05
N ASN A 135 -2.72 29.38 -0.52
CA ASN A 135 -3.63 30.20 -1.33
C ASN A 135 -4.27 31.36 -0.55
N LYS A 136 -4.43 31.23 0.76
CA LYS A 136 -4.92 32.30 1.64
C LYS A 136 -3.83 33.27 2.12
N GLY A 137 -2.55 33.01 1.78
CA GLY A 137 -1.43 33.79 2.30
C GLY A 137 -1.14 33.56 3.80
N THR A 138 -1.71 32.51 4.40
CA THR A 138 -1.58 32.21 5.84
C THR A 138 -0.67 31.01 6.13
N ALA A 139 0.10 30.53 5.14
CA ALA A 139 0.95 29.34 5.29
C ALA A 139 1.89 29.39 6.50
N ALA A 140 2.44 30.58 6.83
CA ALA A 140 3.29 30.78 7.99
C ALA A 140 2.63 30.42 9.34
N THR A 141 1.30 30.50 9.44
CA THR A 141 0.54 30.20 10.66
C THR A 141 0.23 28.72 10.87
N VAL A 142 0.40 27.90 9.83
CA VAL A 142 0.06 26.46 9.84
C VAL A 142 1.32 25.59 9.93
N LEU A 143 2.50 26.21 9.80
CA LEU A 143 3.79 25.54 9.96
C LEU A 143 4.11 25.37 11.45
N ASN A 144 4.57 24.17 11.81
CA ASN A 144 5.19 23.96 13.11
C ASN A 144 6.47 24.81 13.19
N PRO A 145 6.69 25.59 14.27
CA PRO A 145 7.90 26.39 14.46
C PRO A 145 9.22 25.60 14.35
N SER A 146 9.16 24.28 14.57
CA SER A 146 10.31 23.38 14.50
C SER A 146 10.70 22.95 13.07
N PHE A 147 9.93 23.32 12.04
CA PHE A 147 10.32 23.02 10.66
C PHE A 147 11.51 23.86 10.21
N THR A 148 12.48 23.21 9.56
CA THR A 148 13.56 23.95 8.91
C THR A 148 13.05 24.67 7.65
N PRO A 149 13.65 25.79 7.25
CA PRO A 149 13.28 26.47 5.99
C PRO A 149 13.30 25.56 4.77
N GLU A 150 14.20 24.59 4.76
CA GLU A 150 14.37 23.60 3.69
C GLU A 150 13.20 22.59 3.64
N GLN A 151 12.72 22.13 4.80
CA GLN A 151 11.52 21.30 4.90
C GLN A 151 10.27 22.04 4.42
N VAL A 152 10.16 23.34 4.74
CA VAL A 152 9.07 24.20 4.25
C VAL A 152 9.16 24.36 2.73
N ALA A 153 10.34 24.62 2.19
CA ALA A 153 10.55 24.75 0.75
C ALA A 153 10.20 23.46 -0.01
N ASN A 154 10.57 22.30 0.54
CA ASN A 154 10.20 21.00 -0.02
C ASN A 154 8.70 20.76 -0.01
N LEU A 155 8.02 21.06 1.10
CA LEU A 155 6.56 20.95 1.19
C LEU A 155 5.86 21.90 0.21
N VAL A 156 6.33 23.14 0.08
CA VAL A 156 5.80 24.09 -0.92
C VAL A 156 6.01 23.55 -2.34
N ASN A 157 7.20 23.00 -2.64
CA ASN A 157 7.46 22.34 -3.91
C ASN A 157 6.49 21.18 -4.17
N GLU A 158 6.25 20.33 -3.16
CA GLU A 158 5.34 19.19 -3.26
C GLU A 158 3.89 19.60 -3.52
N VAL A 159 3.45 20.75 -3.01
CA VAL A 159 2.08 21.23 -3.20
C VAL A 159 1.94 22.01 -4.51
N VAL A 160 2.90 22.89 -4.80
CA VAL A 160 2.82 23.83 -5.92
C VAL A 160 3.27 23.19 -7.23
N ASN A 161 4.34 22.39 -7.23
CA ASN A 161 5.03 21.96 -8.43
C ASN A 161 4.79 20.50 -8.82
N ASN A 162 4.29 19.64 -7.91
CA ASN A 162 3.91 18.28 -8.30
C ASN A 162 2.78 18.28 -9.34
N PRO A 163 2.81 17.36 -10.34
CA PRO A 163 1.76 17.26 -11.34
C PRO A 163 0.44 16.81 -10.71
N ASN A 164 -0.69 17.24 -11.26
CA ASN A 164 -2.04 16.90 -10.76
C ASN A 164 -2.24 15.38 -10.57
N PHE A 165 -1.68 14.59 -11.47
CA PHE A 165 -1.75 13.13 -11.47
C PHE A 165 -1.01 12.46 -10.29
N TYR A 166 -0.07 13.16 -9.65
CA TYR A 166 0.67 12.63 -8.50
C TYR A 166 -0.26 12.19 -7.35
N TYR A 167 -1.26 13.00 -7.03
CA TYR A 167 -2.20 12.70 -5.94
C TYR A 167 -3.18 11.57 -6.29
N ALA A 168 -3.48 11.39 -7.58
CA ALA A 168 -4.24 10.23 -8.06
C ALA A 168 -3.40 8.95 -7.98
N ASN A 169 -2.11 9.01 -8.33
CA ASN A 169 -1.18 7.89 -8.20
C ASN A 169 -1.04 7.40 -6.77
N ILE A 170 -1.04 8.30 -5.78
CA ILE A 170 -1.02 7.91 -4.36
C ILE A 170 -2.24 7.04 -4.02
N LEU A 171 -3.44 7.45 -4.43
CA LEU A 171 -4.68 6.66 -4.25
C LEU A 171 -4.58 5.30 -4.95
N LEU A 172 -4.26 5.31 -6.25
CA LEU A 172 -4.22 4.10 -7.08
C LEU A 172 -3.19 3.10 -6.57
N SER A 173 -2.06 3.58 -6.06
CA SER A 173 -1.04 2.74 -5.43
C SER A 173 -1.59 1.91 -4.27
N ARG A 174 -2.44 2.49 -3.42
CA ARG A 174 -3.07 1.77 -2.31
C ARG A 174 -4.07 0.72 -2.79
N ILE A 175 -4.77 1.01 -3.89
CA ILE A 175 -5.69 0.05 -4.51
C ILE A 175 -4.91 -1.14 -5.07
N TYR A 176 -3.81 -0.90 -5.80
CA TYR A 176 -2.99 -1.97 -6.37
C TYR A 176 -2.33 -2.80 -5.29
N GLU A 177 -1.71 -2.17 -4.29
CA GLU A 177 -1.13 -2.88 -3.15
C GLU A 177 -2.18 -3.75 -2.45
N TYR A 178 -3.39 -3.25 -2.23
CA TYR A 178 -4.45 -4.04 -1.63
C TYR A 178 -4.78 -5.30 -2.47
N ILE A 179 -4.86 -5.17 -3.80
CA ILE A 179 -5.10 -6.32 -4.70
C ILE A 179 -3.93 -7.31 -4.60
N ILE A 180 -2.70 -6.83 -4.69
CA ILE A 180 -1.49 -7.67 -4.68
C ILE A 180 -1.30 -8.37 -3.34
N TYR A 181 -1.49 -7.68 -2.21
CA TYR A 181 -1.41 -8.31 -0.89
C TYR A 181 -2.55 -9.30 -0.67
N THR A 182 -3.74 -9.06 -1.22
CA THR A 182 -4.83 -10.05 -1.19
C THR A 182 -4.47 -11.30 -1.99
N ALA A 183 -3.88 -11.15 -3.17
CA ALA A 183 -3.38 -12.29 -3.92
C ALA A 183 -2.24 -13.01 -3.18
N GLY A 184 -1.31 -12.26 -2.57
CA GLY A 184 -0.24 -12.81 -1.76
C GLY A 184 -0.77 -13.64 -0.60
N PHE A 185 -1.70 -13.11 0.20
CA PHE A 185 -2.34 -13.86 1.29
C PHE A 185 -3.10 -15.09 0.76
N ALA A 186 -3.81 -14.98 -0.37
CA ALA A 186 -4.52 -16.12 -0.96
C ALA A 186 -3.56 -17.26 -1.30
N LEU A 187 -2.42 -16.95 -1.91
CA LEU A 187 -1.38 -17.92 -2.23
C LEU A 187 -0.80 -18.56 -0.98
N ILE A 188 -0.48 -17.79 0.07
CA ILE A 188 0.04 -18.36 1.32
C ILE A 188 -1.02 -19.27 1.97
N ILE A 189 -2.28 -18.86 2.01
CA ILE A 189 -3.39 -19.69 2.55
C ILE A 189 -3.51 -20.99 1.76
N ARG A 190 -3.46 -20.92 0.43
CA ARG A 190 -3.48 -22.10 -0.43
C ARG A 190 -2.28 -22.99 -0.16
N GLY A 191 -1.09 -22.41 0.00
CA GLY A 191 0.12 -23.12 0.36
C GLY A 191 0.00 -23.87 1.70
N VAL A 192 -0.66 -23.28 2.69
CA VAL A 192 -0.95 -23.96 3.97
C VAL A 192 -1.97 -25.09 3.80
N ARG A 193 -2.99 -24.92 2.95
CA ARG A 193 -4.04 -25.93 2.72
C ARG A 193 -3.56 -27.13 1.91
N GLU A 194 -2.74 -26.88 0.90
CA GLU A 194 -2.25 -27.89 -0.05
C GLU A 194 -0.87 -28.46 0.31
N ASP A 195 -0.32 -28.10 1.46
CA ASP A 195 1.05 -28.44 1.89
C ASP A 195 2.13 -28.05 0.85
N LYS A 196 1.91 -26.90 0.20
CA LYS A 196 2.78 -26.31 -0.84
C LYS A 196 3.15 -24.88 -0.47
N LEU A 197 3.54 -24.66 0.78
CA LEU A 197 3.79 -23.32 1.31
C LEU A 197 4.94 -22.61 0.58
N LEU A 198 6.07 -23.27 0.38
CA LEU A 198 7.26 -22.66 -0.24
C LEU A 198 7.04 -22.25 -1.71
N PRO A 199 6.48 -23.09 -2.60
CA PRO A 199 6.20 -22.68 -3.97
C PRO A 199 5.22 -21.49 -4.05
N ASN A 200 4.14 -21.52 -3.25
CA ASN A 200 3.17 -20.43 -3.25
C ASN A 200 3.74 -19.14 -2.66
N ALA A 201 4.60 -19.25 -1.64
CA ALA A 201 5.32 -18.11 -1.09
C ALA A 201 6.29 -17.49 -2.09
N ALA A 202 7.00 -18.28 -2.89
CA ALA A 202 7.86 -17.77 -3.95
C ALA A 202 7.06 -16.97 -4.98
N ILE A 203 5.87 -17.44 -5.35
CA ILE A 203 4.97 -16.69 -6.26
C ILE A 203 4.52 -15.38 -5.59
N ALA A 204 4.10 -15.41 -4.32
CA ALA A 204 3.70 -14.21 -3.58
C ALA A 204 4.83 -13.18 -3.49
N LEU A 205 6.06 -13.63 -3.25
CA LEU A 205 7.27 -12.79 -3.23
C LEU A 205 7.47 -12.10 -4.57
N VAL A 206 7.40 -12.84 -5.68
CA VAL A 206 7.55 -12.27 -7.03
C VAL A 206 6.45 -11.25 -7.33
N LEU A 207 5.19 -11.53 -6.94
CA LEU A 207 4.08 -10.59 -7.18
C LEU A 207 4.28 -9.26 -6.44
N VAL A 208 4.65 -9.31 -5.16
CA VAL A 208 4.91 -8.10 -4.37
C VAL A 208 6.14 -7.37 -4.88
N PHE A 209 7.20 -8.11 -5.22
CA PHE A 209 8.42 -7.53 -5.81
C PHE A 209 8.08 -6.76 -7.08
N ILE A 210 7.36 -7.38 -8.03
CA ILE A 210 6.99 -6.73 -9.30
C ILE A 210 6.17 -5.45 -9.05
N ASN A 211 5.18 -5.48 -8.16
CA ASN A 211 4.35 -4.29 -7.87
C ASN A 211 5.20 -3.08 -7.41
N VAL A 212 6.17 -3.34 -6.54
CA VAL A 212 7.01 -2.29 -5.97
C VAL A 212 8.15 -1.91 -6.90
N ALA A 213 8.79 -2.89 -7.53
CA ALA A 213 9.89 -2.70 -8.48
C ALA A 213 9.44 -1.95 -9.74
N ILE A 214 8.26 -2.25 -10.31
CA ILE A 214 7.67 -1.48 -11.42
C ILE A 214 7.55 0.00 -11.02
N THR A 215 7.08 0.27 -9.79
CA THR A 215 6.92 1.64 -9.31
C THR A 215 8.27 2.36 -9.28
N GLY A 216 9.31 1.75 -8.73
CA GLY A 216 10.62 2.40 -8.61
C GLY A 216 11.46 2.41 -9.91
N LEU A 217 11.36 1.39 -10.75
CA LEU A 217 12.09 1.32 -12.04
C LEU A 217 11.52 2.32 -13.05
N LEU A 218 10.19 2.42 -13.15
CA LEU A 218 9.56 3.22 -14.20
C LEU A 218 9.42 4.71 -13.82
N PHE A 219 9.42 5.06 -12.53
CA PHE A 219 9.49 6.46 -12.10
C PHE A 219 10.74 7.18 -12.64
N ASN A 220 11.83 6.43 -12.82
CA ASN A 220 13.10 6.94 -13.36
C ASN A 220 13.12 7.14 -14.88
N LEU A 221 12.20 6.51 -15.60
CA LEU A 221 12.07 6.72 -17.06
C LEU A 221 11.36 8.05 -17.37
N ASN A 222 10.96 8.83 -16.35
CA ASN A 222 10.16 10.05 -16.47
C ASN A 222 8.89 9.85 -17.31
N MET A 223 8.36 8.63 -17.30
CA MET A 223 7.12 8.24 -17.99
C MET A 223 6.05 7.85 -16.96
N PRO A 224 5.53 8.82 -16.20
CA PRO A 224 4.60 8.55 -15.09
C PRO A 224 3.29 7.90 -15.57
N ILE A 225 2.83 8.24 -16.78
CA ILE A 225 1.60 7.67 -17.35
C ILE A 225 1.81 6.20 -17.72
N LEU A 226 2.91 5.87 -18.41
CA LEU A 226 3.22 4.48 -18.78
C LEU A 226 3.42 3.60 -17.55
N THR A 227 4.09 4.15 -16.53
CA THR A 227 4.24 3.49 -15.21
C THR A 227 2.89 3.09 -14.66
N GLU A 228 1.94 4.02 -14.65
CA GLU A 228 0.63 3.77 -14.08
C GLU A 228 -0.20 2.78 -14.91
N ILE A 229 -0.11 2.84 -16.25
CA ILE A 229 -0.76 1.86 -17.14
C ILE A 229 -0.23 0.44 -16.86
N LEU A 230 1.08 0.28 -16.71
CA LEU A 230 1.69 -1.03 -16.43
C LEU A 230 1.33 -1.55 -15.05
N ARG A 231 1.28 -0.68 -14.03
CA ARG A 231 0.81 -1.04 -12.68
C ARG A 231 -0.65 -1.44 -12.68
N PHE A 232 -1.50 -0.68 -13.38
CA PHE A 232 -2.91 -1.01 -13.55
C PHE A 232 -3.07 -2.36 -14.26
N ALA A 233 -2.40 -2.58 -15.39
CA ALA A 233 -2.50 -3.83 -16.14
C ALA A 233 -2.05 -5.04 -15.29
N PHE A 234 -0.95 -4.89 -14.54
CA PHE A 234 -0.47 -5.92 -13.63
C PHE A 234 -1.46 -6.21 -12.50
N ALA A 235 -1.93 -5.17 -11.80
CA ALA A 235 -2.89 -5.31 -10.71
C ALA A 235 -4.24 -5.87 -11.22
N ALA A 236 -4.71 -5.46 -12.40
CA ALA A 236 -5.92 -5.98 -13.02
C ALA A 236 -5.76 -7.45 -13.40
N PHE A 237 -4.63 -7.86 -13.97
CA PHE A 237 -4.33 -9.26 -14.26
C PHE A 237 -4.34 -10.12 -12.99
N VAL A 238 -3.63 -9.67 -11.94
CA VAL A 238 -3.58 -10.37 -10.66
C VAL A 238 -4.96 -10.42 -10.00
N GLY A 239 -5.70 -9.30 -10.01
CA GLY A 239 -7.06 -9.21 -9.48
C GLY A 239 -8.04 -10.14 -10.21
N PHE A 240 -7.93 -10.25 -11.53
CA PHE A 240 -8.72 -11.20 -12.32
C PHE A 240 -8.40 -12.65 -11.95
N LYS A 241 -7.12 -13.01 -11.83
CA LYS A 241 -6.70 -14.36 -11.40
C LYS A 241 -7.18 -14.68 -9.98
N LEU A 242 -7.06 -13.72 -9.06
CA LEU A 242 -7.56 -13.83 -7.70
C LEU A 242 -9.08 -14.03 -7.65
N TYR A 243 -9.83 -13.25 -8.43
CA TYR A 243 -11.28 -13.43 -8.55
C TYR A 243 -11.62 -14.84 -9.05
N GLN A 244 -10.91 -15.33 -10.06
CA GLN A 244 -11.13 -16.66 -10.59
C GLN A 244 -10.93 -17.75 -9.53
N GLU A 245 -9.90 -17.59 -8.70
CA GLU A 245 -9.53 -18.52 -7.63
C GLU A 245 -10.52 -18.47 -6.45
N LEU A 246 -10.94 -17.29 -6.00
CA LEU A 246 -11.81 -17.14 -4.83
C LEU A 246 -13.29 -17.43 -5.11
N PHE A 247 -13.77 -17.21 -6.33
CA PHE A 247 -15.21 -17.19 -6.61
C PHE A 247 -15.69 -18.15 -7.70
N THR A 248 -14.82 -18.59 -8.62
CA THR A 248 -15.23 -19.52 -9.71
C THR A 248 -14.68 -20.93 -9.60
N LYS A 249 -13.48 -21.13 -9.04
CA LYS A 249 -13.02 -22.48 -8.72
C LYS A 249 -13.77 -22.97 -7.48
N LYS A 250 -14.67 -23.95 -7.66
CA LYS A 250 -15.29 -24.66 -6.54
C LYS A 250 -14.18 -25.24 -5.66
N ALA A 251 -14.18 -24.86 -4.40
CA ALA A 251 -13.40 -25.52 -3.35
C ALA A 251 -13.84 -26.98 -3.21
#